data_AF-A0A124IKM7-F1
#
_entry.id   AF-A0A124IKM7-F1
#
_cell.length_a   1.000
_cell.length_b   1.000
_cell.length_c   1.000
_cell.angle_alpha   90.00
_cell.angle_beta   90.00
_cell.angle_gamma   90.00
#
_symmetry.space_group_name_H-M   'P 1'
#
loop_
_entity.id
_entity.type
_entity.pdbx_description
1 polymer ?
#
loop_
_entity_poly.entity_id
_entity_poly.type
_entity_poly.pdbx_seq_one_letter_code
_entity_poly.pdbx_strand_id
1 'polypeptide(L)'
;AQQLARAGHDVHVYERSARPGGLMVYGIPDFKMEKTIIARRVRQMEAEGVTFHCNVNVGVDIDANELQKENDAVLLAMGSEKPFDFFAGAPGRDLDGIHFAMDFLPQQNRRVAGEPIPNSVQQISAADKHVIVIGGGDTGSDCIGTSFRQGAKSVTQLEIMPRPPEKENKAMSWPHWPMKLRISTSQAEGAETLYSVSTTGFSGEDGKVKKLNYVRVDHKLQPIEGSDASLDADLVLLAMGFSGPVEEGVLQQLGLKTVPRGRFKGVDSNEDDYKLPGDNNLFAAGDLRRGQSLVVWAIREGRQAARSIDKHLMGITVLPR
;
A
#
# COMPACT_ATOMS: atom_id res chain seq x y z
N ALA A 1 18.41 6.90 -4.39
CA ALA A 1 19.55 6.32 -3.65
C ALA A 1 20.59 5.68 -4.58
N GLN A 2 20.42 4.44 -5.07
CA GLN A 2 21.49 3.71 -5.80
C GLN A 2 22.12 4.49 -6.97
N GLN A 3 21.32 5.15 -7.81
CA GLN A 3 21.85 5.93 -8.94
C GLN A 3 22.66 7.16 -8.50
N LEU A 4 22.26 7.81 -7.39
CA LEU A 4 23.00 8.93 -6.82
C LEU A 4 24.35 8.45 -6.26
N ALA A 5 24.36 7.34 -5.51
CA ALA A 5 25.60 6.75 -4.99
C ALA A 5 26.57 6.37 -6.14
N ARG A 6 26.05 5.75 -7.21
CA ARG A 6 26.84 5.46 -8.43
C ARG A 6 27.35 6.70 -9.16
N ALA A 7 26.68 7.84 -9.02
CA ALA A 7 27.13 9.11 -9.56
C ALA A 7 28.18 9.81 -8.66
N GLY A 8 28.48 9.26 -7.49
CA GLY A 8 29.50 9.76 -6.57
C GLY A 8 28.96 10.60 -5.42
N HIS A 9 27.64 10.68 -5.24
CA HIS A 9 27.04 11.37 -4.09
C HIS A 9 27.12 10.51 -2.83
N ASP A 10 27.29 11.16 -1.69
CA ASP A 10 27.06 10.52 -0.40
C ASP A 10 25.54 10.42 -0.14
N VAL A 11 25.05 9.21 0.16
CA VAL A 11 23.61 8.93 0.15
C VAL A 11 23.18 8.19 1.40
N HIS A 12 22.33 8.86 2.18
CA HIS A 12 21.72 8.33 3.39
C HIS A 12 20.23 8.05 3.16
N VAL A 13 19.75 6.88 3.58
CA VAL A 13 18.33 6.49 3.53
C VAL A 13 17.83 6.23 4.94
N TYR A 14 16.83 6.99 5.37
CA TYR A 14 16.16 6.80 6.66
C TYR A 14 14.90 5.96 6.46
N GLU A 15 14.78 4.86 7.21
CA GLU A 15 13.68 3.90 7.14
C GLU A 15 13.08 3.68 8.53
N ARG A 16 11.76 3.88 8.63
CA ARG A 16 11.01 3.72 9.89
C ARG A 16 11.07 2.28 10.41
N SER A 17 11.11 1.30 9.51
CA SER A 17 11.06 -0.12 9.85
C SER A 17 12.45 -0.71 10.11
N ALA A 18 12.51 -1.92 10.66
CA ALA A 18 13.78 -2.59 10.93
C ALA A 18 14.53 -3.01 9.65
N ARG A 19 13.82 -3.17 8.53
CA ARG A 19 14.41 -3.62 7.26
C ARG A 19 13.99 -2.69 6.11
N PRO A 20 14.93 -2.23 5.25
CA PRO A 20 14.59 -1.46 4.07
C PRO A 20 13.79 -2.27 3.05
N GLY A 21 12.88 -1.60 2.35
CA GLY A 21 12.13 -2.16 1.22
C GLY A 21 10.61 -1.94 1.28
N GLY A 22 10.12 -1.24 2.31
CA GLY A 22 8.73 -0.82 2.42
C GLY A 22 7.73 -1.96 2.24
N LEU A 23 6.69 -1.73 1.43
CA LEU A 23 5.64 -2.72 1.18
C LEU A 23 6.15 -4.01 0.51
N MET A 24 7.31 -4.02 -0.17
CA MET A 24 7.86 -5.27 -0.69
C MET A 24 8.34 -6.21 0.43
N VAL A 25 8.71 -5.66 1.59
CA VAL A 25 9.12 -6.42 2.78
C VAL A 25 7.93 -6.66 3.70
N TYR A 26 7.15 -5.61 3.98
CA TYR A 26 6.12 -5.65 5.02
C TYR A 26 4.69 -5.81 4.49
N GLY A 27 4.39 -5.49 3.24
CA GLY A 27 3.04 -5.61 2.68
C GLY A 27 2.83 -6.92 1.90
N ILE A 28 3.57 -7.07 0.80
CA ILE A 28 3.44 -8.21 -0.12
C ILE A 28 3.90 -9.49 0.60
N PRO A 29 3.14 -10.60 0.59
CA PRO A 29 3.53 -11.84 1.25
C PRO A 29 4.71 -12.57 0.58
N ASP A 30 5.45 -13.37 1.37
CA ASP A 30 6.57 -14.21 0.90
C ASP A 30 6.21 -15.15 -0.26
N PHE A 31 5.00 -15.70 -0.27
CA PHE A 31 4.55 -16.62 -1.34
C PHE A 31 4.37 -15.95 -2.70
N LYS A 32 4.31 -14.60 -2.77
CA LYS A 32 4.35 -13.83 -4.01
C LYS A 32 5.73 -13.23 -4.28
N MET A 33 6.43 -12.82 -3.23
CA MET A 33 7.70 -12.12 -3.32
C MET A 33 8.63 -12.52 -2.19
N GLU A 34 9.60 -13.39 -2.49
CA GLU A 34 10.61 -13.84 -1.54
C GLU A 34 11.48 -12.67 -1.04
N LYS A 35 11.62 -12.55 0.29
CA LYS A 35 12.38 -11.43 0.89
C LYS A 35 13.87 -11.51 0.66
N THR A 36 14.40 -12.69 0.36
CA THR A 36 15.82 -12.91 0.02
C THR A 36 16.27 -12.08 -1.18
N ILE A 37 15.38 -11.89 -2.17
CA ILE A 37 15.64 -11.09 -3.38
C ILE A 37 15.75 -9.61 -3.02
N ILE A 38 14.85 -9.12 -2.17
CA ILE A 38 14.88 -7.73 -1.68
C ILE A 38 16.15 -7.49 -0.84
N ALA A 39 16.44 -8.38 0.10
CA ALA A 39 17.63 -8.30 0.94
C ALA A 39 18.93 -8.30 0.11
N ARG A 40 18.99 -9.12 -0.96
CA ARG A 40 20.12 -9.10 -1.90
C ARG A 40 20.26 -7.75 -2.59
N ARG A 41 19.15 -7.11 -2.96
CA ARG A 41 19.18 -5.79 -3.60
C ARG A 41 19.63 -4.68 -2.65
N VAL A 42 19.20 -4.74 -1.39
CA VAL A 42 19.65 -3.81 -0.34
C VAL A 42 21.16 -3.96 -0.11
N ARG A 43 21.66 -5.18 0.08
CA ARG A 43 23.12 -5.44 0.22
C ARG A 43 23.94 -4.94 -0.95
N GLN A 44 23.41 -5.05 -2.17
CA GLN A 44 24.06 -4.47 -3.34
C GLN A 44 24.13 -2.93 -3.24
N MET A 45 23.06 -2.28 -2.81
CA MET A 45 23.05 -0.82 -2.66
C MET A 45 24.01 -0.35 -1.57
N GLU A 46 24.09 -1.07 -0.45
CA GLU A 46 25.07 -0.82 0.62
C GLU A 46 26.50 -0.95 0.11
N ALA A 47 26.81 -2.03 -0.63
CA ALA A 47 28.13 -2.23 -1.24
C ALA A 47 28.48 -1.18 -2.29
N GLU A 48 27.49 -0.49 -2.85
CA GLU A 48 27.65 0.63 -3.79
C GLU A 48 27.71 2.00 -3.09
N GLY A 49 27.70 2.05 -1.75
CA GLY A 49 27.91 3.27 -0.97
C GLY A 49 26.65 3.91 -0.37
N VAL A 50 25.49 3.25 -0.42
CA VAL A 50 24.27 3.76 0.24
C VAL A 50 24.27 3.38 1.73
N THR A 51 24.12 4.37 2.61
CA THR A 51 23.99 4.14 4.06
C THR A 51 22.51 4.07 4.45
N PHE A 52 22.07 2.97 5.07
CA PHE A 52 20.70 2.82 5.58
C PHE A 52 20.64 3.02 7.10
N HIS A 53 19.77 3.93 7.54
CA HIS A 53 19.43 4.19 8.94
C HIS A 53 18.04 3.60 9.21
N CYS A 54 17.99 2.38 9.72
CA CYS A 54 16.74 1.66 9.98
C CYS A 54 16.23 1.90 11.40
N ASN A 55 14.94 1.65 11.62
CA ASN A 55 14.24 2.00 12.87
C ASN A 55 14.29 3.49 13.20
N VAL A 56 14.29 4.34 12.17
CA VAL A 56 14.31 5.79 12.30
C VAL A 56 13.07 6.37 11.62
N ASN A 57 12.13 6.87 12.42
CA ASN A 57 10.92 7.50 11.95
C ASN A 57 11.11 9.02 11.84
N VAL A 58 11.50 9.50 10.65
CA VAL A 58 11.62 10.94 10.40
C VAL A 58 10.27 11.63 10.61
N GLY A 59 10.27 12.78 11.28
CA GLY A 59 9.09 13.48 11.75
C GLY A 59 8.64 13.09 13.17
N VAL A 60 9.27 12.07 13.76
CA VAL A 60 9.02 11.62 15.14
C VAL A 60 10.33 11.52 15.92
N ASP A 61 11.26 10.69 15.43
CA ASP A 61 12.56 10.44 16.07
C ASP A 61 13.61 11.50 15.68
N ILE A 62 13.52 12.01 14.46
CA ILE A 62 14.40 13.06 13.89
C ILE A 62 13.52 14.12 13.23
N ASP A 63 13.87 15.39 13.42
CA ASP A 63 13.15 16.51 12.79
C ASP A 63 13.44 16.58 11.28
N ALA A 64 12.38 16.71 10.48
CA ALA A 64 12.51 16.76 9.03
C ALA A 64 13.19 18.05 8.54
N ASN A 65 13.02 19.18 9.24
CA ASN A 65 13.67 20.44 8.89
C ASN A 65 15.17 20.40 9.19
N GLU A 66 15.59 19.66 10.21
CA GLU A 66 17.01 19.43 10.49
C GLU A 66 17.66 18.66 9.34
N LEU A 67 17.06 17.54 8.92
CA LEU A 67 17.54 16.79 7.74
C LEU A 67 17.57 17.65 6.47
N GLN A 68 16.57 18.51 6.26
CA GLN A 68 16.58 19.44 5.13
C GLN A 68 17.74 20.43 5.18
N LYS A 69 18.09 20.94 6.36
CA LYS A 69 19.18 21.91 6.55
C LYS A 69 20.57 21.28 6.41
N GLU A 70 20.73 20.04 6.87
CA GLU A 70 22.01 19.35 6.90
C GLU A 70 22.40 18.70 5.56
N ASN A 71 21.48 18.58 4.62
CA ASN A 71 21.69 17.88 3.36
C ASN A 71 21.51 18.82 2.15
N ASP A 72 22.38 18.66 1.14
CA ASP A 72 22.30 19.45 -0.09
C ASP A 72 21.03 19.16 -0.91
N ALA A 73 20.43 17.97 -0.74
CA ALA A 73 19.15 17.59 -1.32
C ALA A 73 18.45 16.51 -0.48
N VAL A 74 17.12 16.58 -0.39
CA VAL A 74 16.28 15.60 0.30
C VAL A 74 15.18 15.09 -0.62
N LEU A 75 15.08 13.75 -0.73
CA LEU A 75 14.01 13.08 -1.48
C LEU A 75 13.01 12.42 -0.52
N LEU A 76 11.77 12.87 -0.56
CA LEU A 76 10.67 12.25 0.16
C LEU A 76 10.12 11.06 -0.65
N ALA A 77 10.22 9.86 -0.07
CA ALA A 77 9.79 8.60 -0.68
C ALA A 77 9.03 7.68 0.30
N MET A 78 8.35 8.27 1.29
CA MET A 78 7.66 7.57 2.39
C MET A 78 6.30 6.94 2.03
N GLY A 79 5.92 6.97 0.74
CA GLY A 79 4.69 6.36 0.26
C GLY A 79 3.40 7.11 0.62
N SER A 80 2.27 6.41 0.49
CA SER A 80 0.91 6.93 0.68
C SER A 80 0.15 6.06 1.68
N GLU A 81 0.52 6.09 2.96
CA GLU A 81 0.08 5.07 3.93
C GLU A 81 -1.30 5.32 4.56
N LYS A 82 -1.94 6.47 4.33
CA LYS A 82 -3.23 6.78 4.96
C LYS A 82 -4.31 5.89 4.37
N PRO A 83 -4.91 4.96 5.14
CA PRO A 83 -5.90 4.03 4.60
C PRO A 83 -7.15 4.79 4.12
N PHE A 84 -7.88 4.18 3.21
CA PHE A 84 -9.19 4.66 2.79
C PHE A 84 -10.28 3.83 3.49
N ASP A 85 -11.16 4.49 4.25
CA ASP A 85 -12.28 3.82 4.93
C ASP A 85 -13.63 4.30 4.40
N PHE A 86 -14.19 3.54 3.46
CA PHE A 86 -15.54 3.78 2.92
C PHE A 86 -16.65 3.51 3.95
N PHE A 87 -16.34 2.81 5.04
CA PHE A 87 -17.32 2.31 6.00
C PHE A 87 -17.24 3.02 7.35
N ALA A 88 -16.50 4.13 7.45
CA ALA A 88 -16.34 4.90 8.69
C ALA A 88 -17.68 5.30 9.33
N GLY A 89 -18.73 5.52 8.53
CA GLY A 89 -20.09 5.82 9.00
C GLY A 89 -21.05 4.62 8.97
N ALA A 90 -20.58 3.43 8.63
CA ALA A 90 -21.44 2.25 8.55
C ALA A 90 -21.76 1.70 9.95
N PRO A 91 -22.99 1.19 10.18
CA PRO A 91 -23.35 0.56 11.45
C PRO A 91 -22.40 -0.59 11.80
N GLY A 92 -21.96 -0.66 13.06
CA GLY A 92 -21.09 -1.72 13.58
C GLY A 92 -19.64 -1.68 13.09
N ARG A 93 -19.20 -0.61 12.42
CA ARG A 93 -17.81 -0.45 11.96
C ARG A 93 -16.78 -0.50 13.10
N ASP A 94 -17.20 -0.11 14.30
CA ASP A 94 -16.41 -0.05 15.54
C ASP A 94 -16.28 -1.40 16.26
N LEU A 95 -16.96 -2.46 15.79
CA LEU A 95 -16.82 -3.81 16.34
C LEU A 95 -15.39 -4.35 16.14
N ASP A 96 -14.91 -5.10 17.14
CA ASP A 96 -13.64 -5.81 17.05
C ASP A 96 -13.70 -6.91 15.97
N GLY A 97 -12.56 -7.13 15.29
CA GLY A 97 -12.44 -8.02 14.15
C GLY A 97 -12.57 -7.34 12.78
N ILE A 98 -12.72 -6.01 12.70
CA ILE A 98 -12.73 -5.26 11.44
C ILE A 98 -11.44 -4.43 11.34
N HIS A 99 -10.54 -4.83 10.45
CA HIS A 99 -9.19 -4.26 10.35
C HIS A 99 -8.84 -3.84 8.92
N PHE A 100 -7.92 -2.88 8.78
CA PHE A 100 -7.34 -2.63 7.46
C PHE A 100 -6.40 -3.77 7.08
N ALA A 101 -6.29 -4.05 5.78
CA ALA A 101 -5.35 -5.04 5.27
C ALA A 101 -3.90 -4.78 5.73
N MET A 102 -3.53 -3.51 5.86
CA MET A 102 -2.20 -3.10 6.31
C MET A 102 -1.97 -3.22 7.82
N ASP A 103 -3.00 -3.49 8.62
CA ASP A 103 -2.82 -3.89 10.02
C ASP A 103 -2.50 -5.39 10.12
N PHE A 104 -2.98 -6.17 9.15
CA PHE A 104 -2.90 -7.62 9.12
C PHE A 104 -1.63 -8.15 8.41
N LEU A 105 -1.38 -7.70 7.18
CA LEU A 105 -0.31 -8.25 6.33
C LEU A 105 1.11 -8.05 6.93
N PRO A 106 1.46 -6.87 7.48
CA PRO A 106 2.77 -6.68 8.11
C PRO A 106 3.02 -7.59 9.32
N GLN A 107 1.98 -7.92 10.09
CA GLN A 107 2.13 -8.87 11.18
C GLN A 107 2.57 -10.23 10.67
N GLN A 108 1.97 -10.72 9.58
CA GLN A 108 2.37 -12.00 9.00
C GLN A 108 3.81 -11.96 8.47
N ASN A 109 4.17 -10.93 7.70
CA ASN A 109 5.52 -10.81 7.15
C ASN A 109 6.59 -10.70 8.26
N ARG A 110 6.26 -10.06 9.39
CA ARG A 110 7.12 -10.03 10.59
C ARG A 110 7.27 -11.42 11.21
N ARG A 111 6.18 -12.18 11.39
CA ARG A 111 6.21 -13.56 11.91
C ARG A 111 7.09 -14.47 11.05
N VAL A 112 6.92 -14.43 9.73
CA VAL A 112 7.73 -15.25 8.79
C VAL A 112 9.21 -14.89 8.87
N ALA A 113 9.52 -13.60 9.06
CA ALA A 113 10.89 -13.13 9.20
C ALA A 113 11.49 -13.35 10.60
N GLY A 114 10.73 -13.87 11.57
CA GLY A 114 11.16 -13.97 12.97
C GLY A 114 11.33 -12.61 13.65
N GLU A 115 10.73 -11.55 13.12
CA GLU A 115 10.78 -10.20 13.71
C GLU A 115 9.73 -10.10 14.84
N PRO A 116 10.11 -9.60 16.03
CA PRO A 116 9.17 -9.47 17.13
C PRO A 116 8.05 -8.49 16.78
N ILE A 117 6.82 -8.85 17.14
CA ILE A 117 5.68 -7.94 17.11
C ILE A 117 5.55 -7.34 18.51
N PRO A 118 5.58 -6.00 18.66
CA PRO A 118 5.44 -5.38 19.98
C PRO A 118 4.15 -5.79 20.67
N ASN A 119 4.20 -5.99 21.99
CA ASN A 119 3.01 -6.35 22.80
C ASN A 119 1.91 -5.27 22.78
N SER A 120 2.26 -4.03 22.42
CA SER A 120 1.32 -2.92 22.25
C SER A 120 0.46 -3.04 20.98
N VAL A 121 0.83 -3.91 20.03
CA VAL A 121 0.08 -4.12 18.79
C VAL A 121 -0.89 -5.28 18.98
N GLN A 122 -2.18 -5.03 18.74
CA GLN A 122 -3.19 -6.08 18.76
C GLN A 122 -2.84 -7.16 17.72
N GLN A 123 -2.74 -8.41 18.17
CA GLN A 123 -2.45 -9.51 17.27
C GLN A 123 -3.68 -9.88 16.45
N ILE A 124 -3.52 -9.85 15.13
CA ILE A 124 -4.56 -10.25 14.18
C ILE A 124 -4.18 -11.61 13.61
N SER A 125 -5.13 -12.55 13.67
CA SER A 125 -5.01 -13.90 13.14
C SER A 125 -6.33 -14.32 12.48
N ALA A 126 -6.20 -15.00 11.35
CA ALA A 126 -7.29 -15.61 10.58
C ALA A 126 -7.55 -17.08 10.97
N ALA A 127 -6.74 -17.67 11.85
CA ALA A 127 -6.88 -19.06 12.26
C ALA A 127 -8.29 -19.35 12.81
N ASP A 128 -8.92 -20.41 12.30
CA ASP A 128 -10.26 -20.87 12.70
C ASP A 128 -11.40 -19.85 12.55
N LYS A 129 -11.25 -18.87 11.65
CA LYS A 129 -12.23 -17.79 11.43
C LYS A 129 -12.89 -17.84 10.05
N HIS A 130 -14.11 -17.33 9.96
CA HIS A 130 -14.72 -16.91 8.70
C HIS A 130 -14.20 -15.53 8.32
N VAL A 131 -13.38 -15.45 7.27
CA VAL A 131 -12.71 -14.22 6.86
C VAL A 131 -13.41 -13.60 5.66
N ILE A 132 -13.76 -12.33 5.77
CA ILE A 132 -14.25 -11.53 4.64
C ILE A 132 -13.19 -10.51 4.21
N VAL A 133 -12.84 -10.51 2.92
CA VAL A 133 -11.90 -9.55 2.33
C VAL A 133 -12.68 -8.59 1.43
N ILE A 134 -12.66 -7.30 1.74
CA ILE A 134 -13.34 -6.28 0.92
C ILE A 134 -12.32 -5.62 -0.02
N GLY A 135 -12.47 -5.85 -1.32
CA GLY A 135 -11.63 -5.26 -2.38
C GLY A 135 -11.00 -6.30 -3.32
N GLY A 136 -11.08 -6.06 -4.62
CA GLY A 136 -10.59 -6.94 -5.70
C GLY A 136 -9.11 -6.83 -6.09
N GLY A 137 -8.35 -5.94 -5.46
CA GLY A 137 -6.96 -5.65 -5.84
C GLY A 137 -5.93 -6.66 -5.35
N ASP A 138 -4.65 -6.39 -5.64
CA ASP A 138 -3.52 -7.19 -5.17
C ASP A 138 -3.49 -7.35 -3.65
N THR A 139 -3.75 -6.28 -2.90
CA THR A 139 -3.83 -6.33 -1.43
C THR A 139 -4.91 -7.29 -0.94
N GLY A 140 -6.04 -7.37 -1.65
CA GLY A 140 -7.11 -8.32 -1.33
C GLY A 140 -6.66 -9.76 -1.57
N SER A 141 -6.02 -10.02 -2.72
CA SER A 141 -5.41 -11.32 -3.02
C SER A 141 -4.37 -11.75 -1.97
N ASP A 142 -3.59 -10.80 -1.45
CA ASP A 142 -2.58 -11.03 -0.42
C ASP A 142 -3.22 -11.39 0.92
N CYS A 143 -4.31 -10.72 1.29
CA CYS A 143 -5.11 -11.04 2.47
C CYS A 143 -5.72 -12.45 2.37
N ILE A 144 -6.24 -12.82 1.20
CA ILE A 144 -6.81 -14.15 0.96
C ILE A 144 -5.76 -15.24 1.18
N GLY A 145 -4.62 -15.16 0.47
CA GLY A 145 -3.59 -16.19 0.53
C GLY A 145 -2.95 -16.30 1.92
N THR A 146 -2.83 -15.17 2.62
CA THR A 146 -2.36 -15.14 4.02
C THR A 146 -3.37 -15.79 4.97
N SER A 147 -4.67 -15.53 4.79
CA SER A 147 -5.73 -16.09 5.63
C SER A 147 -5.81 -17.61 5.53
N PHE A 148 -5.72 -18.17 4.32
CA PHE A 148 -5.66 -19.63 4.14
C PHE A 148 -4.43 -20.25 4.79
N ARG A 149 -3.25 -19.64 4.65
CA ARG A 149 -2.00 -20.11 5.28
C ARG A 149 -2.02 -20.05 6.80
N GLN A 150 -2.86 -19.19 7.38
CA GLN A 150 -3.11 -19.14 8.82
C GLN A 150 -4.18 -20.14 9.29
N GLY A 151 -4.83 -20.88 8.39
CA GLY A 151 -5.86 -21.86 8.74
C GLY A 151 -7.26 -21.27 8.91
N ALA A 152 -7.63 -20.28 8.11
CA ALA A 152 -9.01 -19.79 8.08
C ALA A 152 -10.02 -20.90 7.73
N LYS A 153 -11.21 -20.87 8.34
CA LYS A 153 -12.32 -21.81 8.05
C LYS A 153 -12.90 -21.58 6.67
N SER A 154 -13.08 -20.31 6.32
CA SER A 154 -13.49 -19.88 4.98
C SER A 154 -12.92 -18.50 4.69
N VAL A 155 -12.77 -18.20 3.40
CA VAL A 155 -12.37 -16.87 2.94
C VAL A 155 -13.31 -16.46 1.80
N THR A 156 -14.03 -15.36 2.00
CA THR A 156 -14.92 -14.78 0.98
C THR A 156 -14.44 -13.38 0.62
N GLN A 157 -14.31 -13.12 -0.67
CA GLN A 157 -13.96 -11.81 -1.20
C GLN A 157 -15.20 -11.09 -1.72
N LEU A 158 -15.34 -9.82 -1.40
CA LEU A 158 -16.38 -8.94 -1.92
C LEU A 158 -15.80 -7.99 -2.96
N GLU A 159 -16.45 -7.96 -4.13
CA GLU A 159 -16.17 -7.05 -5.23
C GLU A 159 -17.45 -6.28 -5.59
N ILE A 160 -17.37 -4.96 -5.61
CA ILE A 160 -18.50 -4.09 -5.96
C ILE A 160 -18.76 -4.11 -7.46
N MET A 161 -17.71 -4.34 -8.26
CA MET A 161 -17.83 -4.43 -9.71
C MET A 161 -18.48 -5.74 -10.15
N PRO A 162 -19.16 -5.75 -11.31
CA PRO A 162 -19.68 -6.98 -11.88
C PRO A 162 -18.57 -7.96 -12.25
N ARG A 163 -18.91 -9.25 -12.27
CA ARG A 163 -17.98 -10.31 -12.69
C ARG A 163 -17.46 -9.99 -14.10
N PRO A 164 -16.14 -9.82 -14.28
CA PRO A 164 -15.58 -9.57 -15.61
C PRO A 164 -15.82 -10.77 -16.53
N PRO A 165 -15.84 -10.57 -17.86
CA PRO A 165 -16.03 -11.66 -18.82
C PRO A 165 -14.84 -12.62 -18.78
N GLU A 166 -15.09 -13.92 -18.96
CA GLU A 166 -14.02 -14.95 -18.95
C GLU A 166 -13.03 -14.77 -20.10
N LYS A 167 -13.52 -14.31 -21.26
CA LYS A 167 -12.71 -13.97 -22.42
C LYS A 167 -12.78 -12.47 -22.69
N GLU A 168 -11.61 -11.87 -22.92
CA GLU A 168 -11.50 -10.48 -23.34
C GLU A 168 -12.01 -10.29 -24.77
N ASN A 169 -12.62 -9.13 -25.05
CA ASN A 169 -12.86 -8.71 -26.42
C ASN A 169 -11.64 -7.94 -26.95
N LYS A 170 -10.69 -8.65 -27.57
CA LYS A 170 -9.43 -8.07 -28.06
C LYS A 170 -9.62 -6.89 -29.01
N ALA A 171 -10.61 -6.97 -29.92
CA ALA A 171 -10.85 -5.94 -30.91
C ALA A 171 -11.28 -4.60 -30.29
N MET A 172 -12.03 -4.65 -29.19
CA MET A 172 -12.43 -3.44 -28.44
C MET A 172 -11.37 -2.98 -27.44
N SER A 173 -10.47 -3.86 -27.01
CA SER A 173 -9.52 -3.58 -25.93
C SER A 173 -8.19 -3.02 -26.44
N TRP A 174 -7.71 -3.43 -27.62
CA TRP A 174 -6.39 -3.05 -28.11
C TRP A 174 -6.32 -1.55 -28.47
N PRO A 175 -5.24 -0.83 -28.07
CA PRO A 175 -3.99 -1.27 -27.43
C PRO A 175 -4.02 -1.23 -25.89
N HIS A 176 -5.18 -0.98 -25.28
CA HIS A 176 -5.34 -0.92 -23.82
C HIS A 176 -5.34 -2.31 -23.19
N TRP A 177 -5.14 -2.32 -21.86
CA TRP A 177 -5.17 -3.57 -21.10
C TRP A 177 -6.58 -4.18 -21.10
N PRO A 178 -6.75 -5.42 -21.57
CA PRO A 178 -8.08 -6.01 -21.72
C PRO A 178 -8.73 -6.33 -20.36
N MET A 179 -10.01 -5.99 -20.25
CA MET A 179 -10.86 -6.42 -19.14
C MET A 179 -11.25 -7.89 -19.35
N LYS A 180 -10.81 -8.73 -18.40
CA LYS A 180 -11.22 -10.14 -18.31
C LYS A 180 -11.18 -10.61 -16.87
N LEU A 181 -11.87 -11.72 -16.61
CA LEU A 181 -11.80 -12.40 -15.33
C LEU A 181 -10.36 -12.88 -15.11
N ARG A 182 -9.78 -12.46 -13.99
CA ARG A 182 -8.47 -12.89 -13.53
C ARG A 182 -8.66 -13.44 -12.14
N ILE A 183 -8.43 -14.75 -12.01
CA ILE A 183 -8.41 -15.43 -10.72
C ILE A 183 -6.93 -15.48 -10.31
N SER A 184 -6.61 -14.80 -9.22
CA SER A 184 -5.29 -14.86 -8.60
C SER A 184 -5.03 -16.26 -8.02
N THR A 185 -3.76 -16.60 -7.83
CA THR A 185 -3.37 -17.87 -7.20
C THR A 185 -4.02 -18.03 -5.82
N SER A 186 -4.07 -16.95 -5.02
CA SER A 186 -4.72 -16.95 -3.71
C SER A 186 -6.23 -17.20 -3.79
N GLN A 187 -6.93 -16.63 -4.78
CA GLN A 187 -8.35 -16.93 -4.98
C GLN A 187 -8.57 -18.38 -5.39
N ALA A 188 -7.68 -18.92 -6.24
CA ALA A 188 -7.73 -20.30 -6.70
C ALA A 188 -7.47 -21.34 -5.58
N GLU A 189 -6.96 -20.92 -4.40
CA GLU A 189 -6.81 -21.76 -3.21
C GLU A 189 -8.16 -22.11 -2.54
N GLY A 190 -9.28 -21.58 -3.04
CA GLY A 190 -10.64 -21.93 -2.60
C GLY A 190 -11.45 -20.73 -2.08
N ALA A 191 -11.06 -19.50 -2.40
CA ALA A 191 -11.81 -18.33 -1.99
C ALA A 191 -13.10 -18.21 -2.80
N GLU A 192 -14.21 -17.96 -2.11
CA GLU A 192 -15.45 -17.55 -2.77
C GLU A 192 -15.36 -16.07 -3.12
N THR A 193 -15.78 -15.68 -4.33
CA THR A 193 -15.83 -14.26 -4.73
C THR A 193 -17.26 -13.87 -5.06
N LEU A 194 -17.79 -12.90 -4.32
CA LEU A 194 -19.10 -12.30 -4.58
C LEU A 194 -18.91 -10.99 -5.33
N TYR A 195 -19.43 -10.96 -6.55
CA TYR A 195 -19.43 -9.78 -7.42
C TYR A 195 -20.73 -8.99 -7.26
N SER A 196 -20.68 -7.71 -7.66
CA SER A 196 -21.83 -6.81 -7.61
C SER A 196 -22.43 -6.72 -6.21
N VAL A 197 -21.58 -6.58 -5.19
CA VAL A 197 -21.97 -6.49 -3.78
C VAL A 197 -21.46 -5.20 -3.15
N SER A 198 -22.34 -4.48 -2.45
CA SER A 198 -21.97 -3.35 -1.61
C SER A 198 -22.24 -3.69 -0.15
N THR A 199 -21.25 -3.47 0.72
CA THR A 199 -21.39 -3.66 2.17
C THR A 199 -22.21 -2.52 2.76
N THR A 200 -23.22 -2.86 3.55
CA THR A 200 -24.14 -1.88 4.18
C THR A 200 -23.85 -1.69 5.66
N GLY A 201 -23.20 -2.66 6.32
CA GLY A 201 -22.78 -2.56 7.70
C GLY A 201 -22.35 -3.89 8.28
N PHE A 202 -22.14 -3.90 9.59
CA PHE A 202 -21.65 -5.04 10.34
C PHE A 202 -22.58 -5.28 11.53
N SER A 203 -22.70 -6.55 11.93
CA SER A 203 -23.46 -6.93 13.11
C SER A 203 -22.62 -7.88 13.95
N GLY A 204 -22.80 -7.80 15.26
CA GLY A 204 -21.93 -8.45 16.21
C GLY A 204 -22.59 -8.73 17.55
N GLU A 205 -21.90 -9.53 18.34
CA GLU A 205 -22.26 -9.93 19.70
C GLU A 205 -21.04 -9.69 20.59
N ASP A 206 -21.26 -9.24 21.84
CA ASP A 206 -20.19 -8.94 22.81
C ASP A 206 -19.08 -8.03 22.28
N GLY A 207 -19.45 -7.05 21.44
CA GLY A 207 -18.52 -6.08 20.83
C GLY A 207 -17.64 -6.64 19.70
N LYS A 208 -17.89 -7.87 19.23
CA LYS A 208 -17.15 -8.52 18.14
C LYS A 208 -18.02 -8.73 16.91
N VAL A 209 -17.45 -8.54 15.72
CA VAL A 209 -18.14 -8.83 14.47
C VAL A 209 -18.52 -10.31 14.39
N LYS A 210 -19.75 -10.56 13.94
CA LYS A 210 -20.28 -11.90 13.64
C LYS A 210 -20.85 -12.00 12.24
N LYS A 211 -21.32 -10.88 11.69
CA LYS A 211 -21.87 -10.82 10.34
C LYS A 211 -21.46 -9.56 9.61
N LEU A 212 -21.26 -9.71 8.31
CA LEU A 212 -21.21 -8.61 7.35
C LEU A 212 -22.53 -8.55 6.59
N ASN A 213 -23.18 -7.39 6.60
CA ASN A 213 -24.43 -7.15 5.87
C ASN A 213 -24.14 -6.48 4.53
N TYR A 214 -24.84 -6.91 3.49
CA TYR A 214 -24.62 -6.40 2.15
C TYR A 214 -25.90 -6.39 1.31
N VAL A 215 -25.84 -5.65 0.22
CA VAL A 215 -26.87 -5.60 -0.82
C VAL A 215 -26.24 -5.87 -2.18
N ARG A 216 -26.99 -6.46 -3.12
CA ARG A 216 -26.53 -6.55 -4.52
C ARG A 216 -26.66 -5.18 -5.18
N VAL A 217 -25.76 -4.88 -6.10
CA VAL A 217 -25.79 -3.64 -6.88
C VAL A 217 -25.92 -3.91 -8.37
N ASP A 218 -26.60 -3.00 -9.08
CA ASP A 218 -26.71 -3.04 -10.52
C ASP A 218 -25.45 -2.53 -11.24
N HIS A 219 -25.48 -2.47 -12.56
CA HIS A 219 -24.37 -1.95 -13.39
C HIS A 219 -24.03 -0.46 -13.14
N LYS A 220 -24.93 0.29 -12.51
CA LYS A 220 -24.73 1.69 -12.08
C LYS A 220 -24.34 1.79 -10.60
N LEU A 221 -24.00 0.65 -9.99
CA LEU A 221 -23.64 0.50 -8.58
C LEU A 221 -24.76 0.96 -7.63
N GLN A 222 -26.02 0.90 -8.08
CA GLN A 222 -27.18 1.20 -7.24
C GLN A 222 -27.69 -0.07 -6.56
N PRO A 223 -28.08 0.00 -5.28
CA PRO A 223 -28.69 -1.13 -4.57
C PRO A 223 -29.90 -1.70 -5.31
N ILE A 224 -29.99 -3.03 -5.37
CA ILE A 224 -31.14 -3.75 -5.89
C ILE A 224 -32.07 -4.06 -4.71
N GLU A 225 -33.30 -3.55 -4.76
CA GLU A 225 -34.30 -3.74 -3.70
C GLU A 225 -34.59 -5.22 -3.45
N GLY A 226 -34.68 -5.62 -2.18
CA GLY A 226 -34.96 -7.00 -1.77
C GLY A 226 -33.78 -7.96 -1.92
N SER A 227 -32.57 -7.45 -2.18
CA SER A 227 -31.34 -8.26 -2.30
C SER A 227 -30.45 -8.23 -1.05
N ASP A 228 -30.96 -7.68 0.04
CA ASP A 228 -30.30 -7.62 1.34
C ASP A 228 -29.98 -9.03 1.85
N ALA A 229 -28.74 -9.21 2.28
CA ALA A 229 -28.23 -10.48 2.79
C ALA A 229 -27.11 -10.26 3.80
N SER A 230 -26.67 -11.35 4.43
CA SER A 230 -25.55 -11.33 5.37
C SER A 230 -24.63 -12.54 5.18
N LEU A 231 -23.37 -12.38 5.56
CA LEU A 231 -22.35 -13.43 5.62
C LEU A 231 -21.84 -13.55 7.05
N ASP A 232 -21.56 -14.77 7.49
CA ASP A 232 -20.83 -14.98 8.75
C ASP A 232 -19.40 -14.43 8.61
N ALA A 233 -18.97 -13.65 9.61
CA ALA A 233 -17.70 -12.95 9.59
C ALA A 233 -17.13 -12.85 11.00
N ASP A 234 -15.99 -13.50 11.25
CA ASP A 234 -15.21 -13.35 12.49
C ASP A 234 -14.01 -12.40 12.29
N LEU A 235 -13.62 -12.15 11.04
CA LEU A 235 -12.56 -11.23 10.66
C LEU A 235 -12.90 -10.57 9.32
N VAL A 236 -12.94 -9.24 9.29
CA VAL A 236 -13.11 -8.44 8.08
C VAL A 236 -11.84 -7.68 7.79
N LEU A 237 -11.31 -7.82 6.58
CA LEU A 237 -10.10 -7.18 6.10
C LEU A 237 -10.44 -6.16 5.00
N LEU A 238 -10.22 -4.89 5.30
CA LEU A 238 -10.46 -3.78 4.38
C LEU A 238 -9.25 -3.58 3.46
N ALA A 239 -9.35 -4.07 2.22
CA ALA A 239 -8.29 -4.04 1.21
C ALA A 239 -8.61 -3.04 0.07
N MET A 240 -9.05 -1.83 0.44
CA MET A 240 -9.57 -0.82 -0.49
C MET A 240 -8.53 0.23 -0.92
N GLY A 241 -7.27 0.04 -0.51
CA GLY A 241 -6.16 0.93 -0.83
C GLY A 241 -6.06 2.14 0.10
N PHE A 242 -5.33 3.15 -0.38
CA PHE A 242 -4.94 4.32 0.41
C PHE A 242 -5.49 5.62 -0.18
N SER A 243 -5.75 6.60 0.69
CA SER A 243 -6.24 7.92 0.33
C SER A 243 -5.12 8.92 0.03
N GLY A 244 -3.93 8.74 0.60
CA GLY A 244 -2.82 9.67 0.45
C GLY A 244 -1.70 9.42 1.46
N PRO A 245 -0.69 10.31 1.51
CA PRO A 245 0.32 10.24 2.55
C PRO A 245 -0.23 10.61 3.92
N VAL A 246 0.51 10.20 4.96
CA VAL A 246 0.33 10.71 6.32
C VAL A 246 0.74 12.17 6.32
N GLU A 247 -0.15 13.06 6.79
CA GLU A 247 0.06 14.50 6.75
C GLU A 247 0.84 14.98 8.00
N GLU A 248 0.66 14.27 9.12
CA GLU A 248 1.38 14.47 10.37
C GLU A 248 2.87 14.07 10.25
N GLY A 249 3.74 14.72 11.02
CA GLY A 249 5.18 14.45 11.00
C GLY A 249 5.89 15.20 9.87
N VAL A 250 6.48 14.48 8.91
CA VAL A 250 7.37 15.06 7.88
C VAL A 250 6.70 16.18 7.08
N LEU A 251 5.50 15.96 6.54
CA LEU A 251 4.84 16.96 5.70
C LEU A 251 4.45 18.20 6.51
N GLN A 252 3.89 18.00 7.70
CA GLN A 252 3.57 19.08 8.63
C GLN A 252 4.80 19.90 9.03
N GLN A 253 5.90 19.24 9.40
CA GLN A 253 7.14 19.88 9.82
C GLN A 253 7.76 20.72 8.71
N LEU A 254 7.76 20.22 7.47
CA LEU A 254 8.26 20.91 6.29
C LEU A 254 7.25 21.92 5.70
N GLY A 255 6.08 22.10 6.32
CA GLY A 255 5.03 23.01 5.83
C GLY A 255 4.43 22.60 4.47
N LEU A 256 4.59 21.33 4.07
CA LEU A 256 4.13 20.81 2.80
C LEU A 256 2.64 20.46 2.87
N LYS A 257 1.91 20.78 1.80
CA LYS A 257 0.48 20.45 1.68
C LYS A 257 0.28 19.31 0.69
N THR A 258 -0.73 18.50 0.97
CA THR A 258 -1.20 17.51 0.02
C THR A 258 -2.13 18.16 -1.01
N VAL A 259 -2.02 17.70 -2.25
CA VAL A 259 -2.83 18.13 -3.39
C VAL A 259 -3.63 16.95 -3.96
N PRO A 260 -4.81 17.21 -4.56
CA PRO A 260 -5.59 16.17 -5.22
C PRO A 260 -4.83 15.52 -6.39
N ARG A 261 -4.88 14.19 -6.45
CA ARG A 261 -4.36 13.32 -7.52
C ARG A 261 -5.46 12.33 -7.94
N GLY A 262 -6.50 12.86 -8.57
CA GLY A 262 -7.70 12.09 -8.90
C GLY A 262 -8.48 11.74 -7.63
N ARG A 263 -8.66 10.45 -7.33
CA ARG A 263 -9.32 9.97 -6.09
C ARG A 263 -8.41 9.98 -4.86
N PHE A 264 -7.11 10.20 -5.05
CA PHE A 264 -6.10 10.16 -3.98
C PHE A 264 -5.51 11.55 -3.74
N LYS A 265 -4.67 11.67 -2.73
CA LYS A 265 -3.82 12.83 -2.49
C LYS A 265 -2.36 12.45 -2.68
N GLY A 266 -1.55 13.43 -3.05
CA GLY A 266 -0.10 13.35 -3.05
C GLY A 266 0.51 14.71 -2.75
N VAL A 267 1.81 14.87 -2.90
CA VAL A 267 2.48 16.18 -2.79
C VAL A 267 2.59 16.87 -4.15
N ASP A 268 2.76 18.19 -4.15
CA ASP A 268 2.77 19.02 -5.36
C ASP A 268 4.10 19.01 -6.11
N SER A 269 4.56 17.81 -6.51
CA SER A 269 5.77 17.63 -7.31
C SER A 269 5.43 17.09 -8.70
N ASN A 270 6.10 17.64 -9.72
CA ASN A 270 5.86 17.33 -11.14
C ASN A 270 6.80 16.19 -11.65
N GLU A 271 6.58 15.70 -12.86
CA GLU A 271 7.43 14.64 -13.47
C GLU A 271 8.64 15.17 -14.27
N ASP A 272 8.81 16.49 -14.35
CA ASP A 272 9.91 17.13 -15.07
C ASP A 272 11.16 17.23 -14.20
N ASP A 273 11.01 17.73 -12.96
CA ASP A 273 12.12 17.93 -12.03
C ASP A 273 11.92 17.26 -10.66
N TYR A 274 10.73 16.74 -10.37
CA TYR A 274 10.38 16.10 -9.09
C TYR A 274 10.54 17.02 -7.86
N LYS A 275 10.75 18.32 -8.06
CA LYS A 275 10.92 19.30 -6.99
C LYS A 275 9.61 19.63 -6.31
N LEU A 276 9.68 19.96 -5.03
CA LEU A 276 8.56 20.49 -4.27
C LEU A 276 8.54 22.03 -4.34
N PRO A 277 7.36 22.67 -4.27
CA PRO A 277 7.25 24.13 -4.29
C PRO A 277 7.85 24.76 -3.04
N GLY A 278 8.37 25.98 -3.17
CA GLY A 278 8.92 26.76 -2.06
C GLY A 278 10.43 26.60 -1.94
N ASP A 279 10.89 25.40 -1.53
CA ASP A 279 12.29 25.17 -1.14
C ASP A 279 13.14 24.54 -2.23
N ASN A 280 14.39 25.00 -2.34
CA ASN A 280 15.25 24.69 -3.49
C ASN A 280 15.77 23.25 -3.53
N ASN A 281 15.83 22.55 -2.38
CA ASN A 281 16.48 21.25 -2.21
C ASN A 281 15.53 20.08 -1.85
N LEU A 282 14.20 20.29 -1.87
CA LEU A 282 13.22 19.25 -1.58
C LEU A 282 12.65 18.62 -2.85
N PHE A 283 12.56 17.28 -2.84
CA PHE A 283 12.04 16.47 -3.94
C PHE A 283 11.08 15.42 -3.40
N ALA A 284 10.19 14.90 -4.25
CA ALA A 284 9.30 13.80 -3.89
C ALA A 284 9.11 12.83 -5.05
N ALA A 285 9.03 11.53 -4.77
CA ALA A 285 8.85 10.49 -5.78
C ALA A 285 8.02 9.30 -5.26
N GLY A 286 7.53 8.49 -6.20
CA GLY A 286 6.79 7.27 -5.90
C GLY A 286 5.39 7.57 -5.38
N ASP A 287 4.86 6.68 -4.54
CA ASP A 287 3.47 6.75 -4.12
C ASP A 287 3.13 8.03 -3.33
N LEU A 288 4.11 8.65 -2.67
CA LEU A 288 3.93 9.96 -2.02
C LEU A 288 3.50 11.07 -3.00
N ARG A 289 4.03 11.03 -4.23
CA ARG A 289 3.78 12.03 -5.27
C ARG A 289 2.61 11.61 -6.16
N ARG A 290 2.63 10.36 -6.63
CA ARG A 290 1.69 9.79 -7.61
C ARG A 290 0.36 9.34 -7.00
N GLY A 291 0.37 8.96 -5.72
CA GLY A 291 -0.63 8.07 -5.12
C GLY A 291 -0.29 6.60 -5.35
N GLN A 292 -1.05 5.72 -4.71
CA GLN A 292 -0.83 4.26 -4.77
C GLN A 292 -0.68 3.73 -6.21
N SER A 293 0.42 3.03 -6.49
CA SER A 293 0.70 2.52 -7.83
C SER A 293 1.53 1.24 -7.82
N LEU A 294 1.98 0.81 -9.01
CA LEU A 294 2.81 -0.38 -9.17
C LEU A 294 4.27 -0.08 -8.80
N VAL A 295 4.98 -1.09 -8.29
CA VAL A 295 6.41 -1.02 -7.95
C VAL A 295 7.26 -0.47 -9.11
N VAL A 296 6.93 -0.81 -10.36
CA VAL A 296 7.66 -0.32 -11.54
C VAL A 296 7.54 1.20 -11.71
N TRP A 297 6.41 1.80 -11.35
CA TRP A 297 6.24 3.24 -11.38
C TRP A 297 7.08 3.90 -10.28
N ALA A 298 7.09 3.35 -9.06
CA ALA A 298 7.94 3.84 -7.99
C ALA A 298 9.43 3.77 -8.35
N ILE A 299 9.89 2.69 -9.00
CA ILE A 299 11.27 2.57 -9.50
C ILE A 299 11.56 3.61 -10.59
N ARG A 300 10.63 3.81 -11.54
CA ARG A 300 10.78 4.82 -12.60
C ARG A 300 10.91 6.21 -12.00
N GLU A 301 10.01 6.59 -11.11
CA GLU A 301 10.04 7.91 -10.48
C GLU A 301 11.28 8.12 -9.62
N GLY A 302 11.71 7.11 -8.85
CA GLY A 302 12.96 7.18 -8.09
C GLY A 302 14.20 7.39 -8.96
N ARG A 303 14.22 6.83 -10.19
CA ARG A 303 15.30 7.06 -11.16
C ARG A 303 15.26 8.48 -11.73
N GLN A 304 14.08 8.97 -12.06
CA GLN A 304 13.94 10.33 -12.60
C GLN A 304 14.22 11.40 -11.55
N ALA A 305 13.78 11.18 -10.30
CA ALA A 305 14.15 12.04 -9.17
C ALA A 305 15.66 12.03 -8.91
N ALA A 306 16.32 10.87 -8.98
CA ALA A 306 17.78 10.80 -8.87
C ALA A 306 18.49 11.63 -9.96
N ARG A 307 18.02 11.55 -11.21
CA ARG A 307 18.53 12.39 -12.31
C ARG A 307 18.32 13.87 -12.02
N SER A 308 17.16 14.27 -11.52
CA SER A 308 16.86 15.66 -11.20
C SER A 308 17.70 16.20 -10.05
N ILE A 309 17.91 15.41 -9.01
CA ILE A 309 18.77 15.74 -7.87
C ILE A 309 20.23 15.88 -8.34
N ASP A 310 20.75 14.91 -9.08
CA ASP A 310 22.12 14.96 -9.63
C ASP A 310 22.33 16.21 -10.48
N LYS A 311 21.39 16.51 -11.40
CA LYS A 311 21.44 17.74 -12.21
C LYS A 311 21.36 19.00 -11.34
N HIS A 312 20.56 18.99 -10.29
CA HIS A 312 20.40 20.13 -9.39
C HIS A 312 21.70 20.45 -8.65
N LEU A 313 22.41 19.42 -8.16
CA LEU A 313 23.65 19.55 -7.41
C LEU A 313 24.86 19.84 -8.31
N MET A 314 24.94 19.18 -9.46
CA MET A 314 26.12 19.21 -10.33
C MET A 314 26.00 20.16 -11.54
N GLY A 315 24.80 20.69 -11.81
CA GLY A 315 24.47 21.49 -13.00
C GLY A 315 24.27 20.68 -14.29
N ILE A 316 24.97 19.56 -14.44
CA ILE A 316 24.83 18.58 -15.53
C ILE A 316 24.64 17.17 -14.97
N THR A 317 24.09 16.25 -15.76
CA THR A 317 23.88 14.86 -15.33
C THR A 317 24.04 13.88 -16.48
N VAL A 318 24.69 12.75 -16.20
CA VAL A 318 24.81 11.59 -17.11
C VAL A 318 23.83 10.46 -16.78
N LEU A 319 23.01 10.62 -15.72
CA LEU A 319 22.02 9.62 -15.33
C LEU A 319 20.90 9.50 -16.38
N PRO A 320 20.36 8.32 -16.69
CA PRO A 320 19.33 8.15 -17.72
C PRO A 320 17.98 8.78 -17.30
N ARG A 321 17.14 9.15 -18.30
CA ARG A 321 15.74 9.59 -18.09
C ARG A 321 14.76 8.44 -18.24
#